data_AF-A0A496TDK5-F1
#
_entry.id   AF-A0A496TDK5-F1
#
_cell.length_a   1.000
_cell.length_b   1.000
_cell.length_c   1.000
_cell.angle_alpha   90.00
_cell.angle_beta   90.00
_cell.angle_gamma   90.00
#
_symmetry.space_group_name_H-M   'P 1'
#
loop_
_entity.id
_entity.type
_entity.pdbx_description
1 polymer ?
#
loop_
_entity_poly.entity_id
_entity_poly.type
_entity_poly.pdbx_seq_one_letter_code
_entity_poly.pdbx_strand_id
1 'polypeptide(L)'
;MGKTSNIAKSIKLHLTQNALRVLERRYLMRDDKGNVIETPEELFWRVAGSIAKADLNYDPHADVEATASEFFEIMANLDFLP
;
A
#
# COMPACT_ATOMS: atom_id res chain seq x y z
N MET A 1 8.38 -2.59 14.27
CA MET A 1 7.25 -3.54 14.15
C MET A 1 5.98 -3.11 14.92
N GLY A 2 5.87 -1.88 15.45
CA GLY A 2 4.82 -1.55 16.44
C GLY A 2 3.94 -0.32 16.18
N LYS A 3 4.10 0.40 15.06
CA LYS A 3 3.25 1.57 14.73
C LYS A 3 2.62 1.47 13.32
N THR A 4 3.37 0.87 12.40
CA THR A 4 3.08 0.66 10.96
C THR A 4 1.73 -0.01 10.66
N SER A 5 1.21 -0.82 11.59
CA SER A 5 -0.05 -1.57 11.41
C SER A 5 -1.31 -0.76 11.71
N ASN A 6 -1.23 0.40 12.39
CA ASN A 6 -2.44 1.04 12.93
C ASN A 6 -3.10 2.05 11.98
N ILE A 7 -2.34 2.79 11.17
CA ILE A 7 -2.90 3.77 10.22
C ILE A 7 -3.54 3.06 9.03
N ALA A 8 -2.84 2.10 8.43
CA ALA A 8 -3.39 1.25 7.39
C ALA A 8 -4.60 0.41 7.88
N LYS A 9 -4.72 0.16 9.19
CA LYS A 9 -5.92 -0.48 9.77
C LYS A 9 -7.12 0.44 9.91
N SER A 10 -6.91 1.75 10.10
CA SER A 10 -8.01 2.69 10.32
C SER A 10 -8.63 3.19 9.02
N ILE A 11 -7.86 3.20 7.94
CA ILE A 11 -8.32 3.66 6.63
C ILE A 11 -8.91 2.46 5.87
N LYS A 12 -10.21 2.54 5.58
CA LYS A 12 -10.94 1.48 4.91
C LYS A 12 -10.85 1.67 3.40
N LEU A 13 -10.44 0.63 2.66
CA LEU A 13 -10.46 0.66 1.21
C LEU A 13 -11.89 0.59 0.67
N HIS A 14 -12.24 1.52 -0.22
CA HIS A 14 -13.53 1.58 -0.88
C HIS A 14 -13.51 0.88 -2.25
N LEU A 15 -13.25 -0.43 -2.25
CA LEU A 15 -13.12 -1.23 -3.47
C LEU A 15 -14.39 -2.00 -3.81
N THR A 16 -14.74 -2.03 -5.11
CA THR A 16 -15.82 -2.88 -5.61
C THR A 16 -15.42 -4.34 -5.66
N GLN A 17 -16.39 -5.25 -5.70
CA GLN A 17 -16.13 -6.69 -5.86
C GLN A 17 -15.36 -7.05 -7.14
N ASN A 18 -15.50 -6.23 -8.20
CA ASN A 18 -14.74 -6.41 -9.43
C ASN A 18 -13.30 -5.94 -9.26
N ALA A 19 -13.09 -4.79 -8.60
CA ALA A 19 -11.74 -4.32 -8.27
C ALA A 19 -10.99 -5.36 -7.42
N LEU A 20 -11.64 -5.91 -6.39
CA LEU A 20 -11.06 -6.97 -5.56
C LEU A 20 -10.64 -8.19 -6.39
N ARG A 21 -11.50 -8.66 -7.31
CA ARG A 21 -11.15 -9.76 -8.23
C ARG A 21 -9.98 -9.44 -9.16
N VAL A 22 -9.88 -8.20 -9.63
CA VAL A 22 -8.76 -7.75 -10.48
C VAL A 22 -7.46 -7.72 -9.69
N LEU A 23 -7.49 -7.16 -8.48
CA LEU A 23 -6.33 -7.13 -7.58
C LEU A 23 -5.83 -8.55 -7.30
N GLU A 24 -6.71 -9.45 -6.87
CA GLU A 24 -6.38 -10.84 -6.59
C GLU A 24 -5.73 -11.56 -7.79
N ARG A 25 -6.26 -11.33 -9.00
CA ARG A 25 -5.78 -12.01 -10.21
C ARG A 25 -4.44 -11.50 -10.73
N ARG A 26 -4.10 -10.22 -10.51
CA ARG A 26 -3.00 -9.56 -11.24
C ARG A 26 -1.97 -8.85 -10.38
N TYR A 27 -2.32 -8.42 -9.18
CA TYR A 27 -1.52 -7.45 -8.43
C TYR A 27 -1.10 -7.94 -7.04
N LEU A 28 -1.95 -8.71 -6.35
CA LEU A 28 -1.60 -9.26 -5.04
C LEU A 28 -0.45 -10.26 -5.17
N MET A 29 0.53 -10.11 -4.28
CA MET A 29 1.69 -10.98 -4.23
C MET A 29 1.28 -12.44 -3.95
N ARG A 30 2.02 -13.37 -4.56
CA ARG A 30 1.82 -14.80 -4.43
C ARG A 30 3.08 -15.47 -3.90
N ASP A 31 2.90 -16.55 -3.16
CA ASP A 31 4.00 -17.45 -2.81
C ASP A 31 4.44 -18.29 -4.02
N ASP A 32 5.49 -19.09 -3.83
CA ASP A 32 6.04 -19.99 -4.86
C ASP A 32 5.06 -21.08 -5.32
N LYS A 33 3.98 -21.32 -4.56
CA LYS A 33 2.91 -22.27 -4.88
C LYS A 33 1.73 -21.57 -5.58
N GLY A 34 1.80 -20.27 -5.79
CA GLY A 34 0.77 -19.46 -6.43
C GLY A 34 -0.37 -19.04 -5.49
N ASN A 35 -0.26 -19.25 -4.17
CA ASN A 35 -1.27 -18.79 -3.22
C ASN A 35 -1.14 -17.29 -3.00
N VAL A 36 -2.26 -16.56 -2.93
CA VAL A 36 -2.26 -15.14 -2.58
C VAL A 36 -1.86 -14.98 -1.12
N ILE A 37 -0.86 -14.14 -0.86
CA ILE A 37 -0.29 -13.90 0.49
C ILE A 37 -0.32 -12.44 0.91
N GLU A 38 -0.99 -11.59 0.12
CA GLU A 38 -1.06 -10.15 0.33
C GLU A 38 -2.52 -9.69 0.27
N THR A 39 -2.95 -8.81 1.17
CA THR A 39 -4.26 -8.14 1.09
C THR A 39 -4.20 -6.87 0.23
N PRO A 40 -5.33 -6.35 -0.25
CA PRO A 40 -5.36 -5.04 -0.94
C PRO A 40 -4.73 -3.90 -0.12
N GLU A 41 -4.93 -3.88 1.20
CA GLU A 41 -4.32 -2.91 2.10
C GLU A 41 -2.80 -3.06 2.14
N GLU A 42 -2.29 -4.29 2.21
CA GLU A 42 -0.86 -4.56 2.18
C GLU A 42 -0.23 -4.17 0.83
N LEU A 43 -0.92 -4.43 -0.28
CA LEU A 43 -0.53 -3.97 -1.62
C LEU A 43 -0.39 -2.44 -1.65
N PHE A 44 -1.41 -1.71 -1.21
CA PHE A 44 -1.41 -0.25 -1.24
C PHE A 44 -0.31 0.31 -0.33
N TRP A 45 -0.11 -0.28 0.85
CA TRP A 45 0.96 0.11 1.76
C TRP A 45 2.35 -0.16 1.17
N ARG A 46 2.55 -1.30 0.51
CA ARG A 46 3.81 -1.63 -0.17
C ARG A 46 4.12 -0.61 -1.27
N VAL A 47 3.12 -0.24 -2.06
CA VAL A 47 3.27 0.76 -3.14
C VAL A 47 3.59 2.13 -2.54
N ALA A 48 2.83 2.59 -1.54
CA ALA A 48 3.06 3.85 -0.86
C ALA A 48 4.48 3.93 -0.26
N GLY A 49 4.89 2.87 0.45
CA GLY A 49 6.23 2.77 1.02
C GLY A 49 7.34 2.70 -0.03
N SER A 50 7.06 2.16 -1.23
CA SER A 50 8.04 2.15 -2.33
C SER A 50 8.23 3.54 -2.92
N ILE A 51 7.15 4.33 -3.05
CA ILE A 51 7.20 5.72 -3.50
C ILE A 51 7.95 6.58 -2.46
N ALA A 52 7.52 6.52 -1.19
CA ALA A 52 8.10 7.33 -0.10
C ALA A 52 9.59 7.07 0.13
N LYS A 53 10.07 5.84 -0.09
CA LYS A 53 11.51 5.52 0.04
C LYS A 53 12.40 6.29 -0.94
N ALA A 54 11.85 6.83 -2.02
CA ALA A 54 12.62 7.66 -2.95
C ALA A 54 13.13 8.96 -2.31
N ASP A 55 12.47 9.45 -1.25
CA ASP A 55 12.86 10.67 -0.52
C ASP A 55 14.26 10.54 0.10
N LEU A 56 14.64 9.33 0.52
CA LEU A 56 15.96 9.04 1.09
C LEU A 56 17.12 9.28 0.12
N ASN A 57 16.85 9.35 -1.18
CA ASN A 57 17.86 9.71 -2.17
C ASN A 57 18.22 11.20 -2.12
N TYR A 58 17.36 12.04 -1.52
CA TYR A 58 17.52 13.48 -1.43
C TYR A 58 17.77 13.96 0.00
N ASP A 59 17.12 13.32 0.98
CA ASP A 59 17.30 13.58 2.41
C ASP A 59 17.43 12.25 3.19
N PRO A 60 18.62 11.90 3.72
CA PRO A 60 18.84 10.71 4.53
C PRO A 60 18.01 10.65 5.83
N HIS A 61 17.43 11.78 6.25
CA HIS A 61 16.60 11.90 7.44
C HIS A 61 15.11 12.08 7.11
N ALA A 62 14.70 11.89 5.85
CA ALA A 62 13.30 12.00 5.43
C ALA A 62 12.38 11.08 6.25
N ASP A 63 11.19 11.59 6.60
CA ASP A 63 10.16 10.82 7.29
C ASP A 63 9.36 9.97 6.28
N VAL A 64 9.96 8.85 5.88
CA VAL A 64 9.38 7.91 4.92
C VAL A 64 8.03 7.36 5.38
N GLU A 65 7.80 7.20 6.69
CA GLU A 65 6.55 6.65 7.21
C GLU A 65 5.41 7.68 7.09
N ALA A 66 5.70 8.96 7.34
CA ALA A 66 4.75 10.05 7.10
C ALA A 66 4.37 10.14 5.62
N THR A 67 5.36 10.24 4.71
CA THR A 67 5.09 10.31 3.27
C THR A 67 4.32 9.08 2.76
N ALA A 68 4.67 7.88 3.23
CA ALA A 68 3.94 6.66 2.86
C ALA A 68 2.49 6.68 3.35
N SER A 69 2.22 7.25 4.52
CA SER A 69 0.87 7.37 5.05
C SER A 69 0.01 8.30 4.19
N GLU A 70 0.57 9.43 3.72
CA GLU A 70 -0.11 10.35 2.80
C GLU A 70 -0.43 9.69 1.45
N PHE A 71 0.54 8.98 0.85
CA PHE A 71 0.29 8.23 -0.39
C PHE A 71 -0.74 7.13 -0.21
N PHE A 72 -0.71 6.42 0.92
CA PHE A 72 -1.69 5.38 1.21
C PHE A 72 -3.10 5.96 1.27
N GLU A 73 -3.29 7.09 1.95
CA GLU A 73 -4.59 7.74 2.10
C GLU A 73 -5.19 8.15 0.75
N ILE A 74 -4.42 8.83 -0.11
CA ILE A 74 -4.92 9.27 -1.42
C ILE A 74 -5.17 8.07 -2.37
N MET A 75 -4.41 6.98 -2.25
CA MET A 75 -4.69 5.75 -3.01
C MET A 75 -5.93 5.03 -2.48
N ALA A 76 -6.10 4.96 -1.16
CA ALA A 76 -7.27 4.34 -0.52
C ALA A 76 -8.58 5.04 -0.89
N ASN A 77 -8.54 6.36 -1.04
CA ASN A 77 -9.64 7.20 -1.50
C ASN A 77 -9.83 7.18 -3.03
N LEU A 78 -8.90 6.54 -3.77
CA LEU A 78 -8.86 6.51 -5.24
C LEU A 78 -8.68 7.89 -5.90
N ASP A 79 -8.11 8.85 -5.18
CA ASP A 79 -7.74 10.17 -5.70
C ASP A 79 -6.49 10.08 -6.61
N PHE A 80 -5.67 9.05 -6.39
CA PHE A 80 -4.48 8.75 -7.18
C PHE A 80 -4.24 7.24 -7.27
N LEU A 81 -3.79 6.74 -8.42
CA LEU A 81 -3.31 5.37 -8.62
C LEU A 81 -2.06 5.38 -9.53
N PRO A 82 -0.96 4.73 -9.13
CA PRO A 82 0.28 4.69 -9.91
C PRO A 82 0.29 3.63 -11.04
#